data_AF-A0A6I1PZE1-F1
#
_entry.id   AF-A0A6I1PZE1-F1
#
_cell.length_a   1.000
_cell.length_b   1.000
_cell.length_c   1.000
_cell.angle_alpha   90.00
_cell.angle_beta   90.00
_cell.angle_gamma   90.00
#
_symmetry.space_group_name_H-M   'P 1'
#
loop_
_entity.id
_entity.type
_entity.pdbx_description
1 polymer ?
#
loop_
_entity_poly.entity_id
_entity_poly.type
_entity_poly.pdbx_seq_one_letter_code
_entity_poly.pdbx_strand_id
1 'polypeptide(L)' 'MTPDIAQQSELPAGLVVFSADGKAQFGWQNPETGAFHAEADGNVIVDAVGVVAWLAGRVH' A
#
# COMPACT_ATOMS: atom_id res chain seq x y z
N MET A 1 21.70 17.14 -23.27
CA MET A 1 21.06 17.13 -21.95
C MET A 1 19.87 16.20 -22.04
N THR A 2 20.07 14.94 -21.68
CA THR A 2 19.03 13.92 -21.59
C THR A 2 18.15 14.27 -20.40
N PRO A 3 16.80 14.26 -20.48
CA PRO A 3 16.00 14.51 -19.31
C PRO A 3 16.29 13.39 -18.31
N ASP A 4 16.66 13.80 -17.11
CA ASP A 4 16.63 12.98 -15.91
C ASP A 4 15.21 12.40 -15.85
N ILE A 5 15.06 11.13 -16.26
CA ILE A 5 13.90 10.34 -15.88
C ILE A 5 14.12 10.16 -14.39
N ALA A 6 13.74 11.19 -13.63
CA ALA A 6 13.65 11.14 -12.19
C ALA A 6 13.08 9.76 -11.89
N GLN A 7 13.86 8.95 -11.16
CA GLN A 7 13.39 7.71 -10.58
C GLN A 7 11.98 8.02 -10.08
N GLN A 8 10.97 7.57 -10.84
CA GLN A 8 9.63 7.47 -10.34
C GLN A 8 9.85 6.51 -9.21
N SER A 9 10.01 7.06 -8.01
CA SER A 9 10.08 6.30 -6.78
C SER A 9 8.82 5.49 -6.88
N GLU A 10 8.99 4.20 -7.18
CA GLU A 10 7.89 3.26 -7.31
C GLU A 10 7.23 3.34 -5.95
N LEU A 11 6.20 4.19 -5.85
CA LEU A 11 5.48 4.41 -4.61
C LEU A 11 5.14 2.99 -4.17
N PRO A 12 5.57 2.57 -2.97
CA PRO A 12 5.43 1.19 -2.55
C PRO A 12 3.98 0.81 -2.83
N ALA A 13 3.79 -0.23 -3.65
CA ALA A 13 2.50 -0.53 -4.26
C ALA A 13 1.41 -0.39 -3.20
N GLY A 14 0.45 0.51 -3.43
CA GLY A 14 -0.67 0.67 -2.51
C GLY A 14 -1.28 -0.70 -2.29
N LEU A 15 -1.37 -1.16 -1.06
CA LEU A 15 -1.94 -2.47 -0.76
C LEU A 15 -3.42 -2.27 -0.50
N VAL A 16 -4.27 -3.09 -1.10
CA VAL A 16 -5.64 -3.24 -0.60
C VAL A 16 -5.60 -4.34 0.46
N VAL A 17 -5.76 -3.95 1.71
CA VAL A 17 -5.76 -4.83 2.87
C VAL A 17 -7.21 -5.14 3.25
N PHE A 18 -7.53 -6.43 3.31
CA PHE A 18 -8.83 -6.93 3.75
C PHE A 18 -8.77 -7.27 5.24
N SER A 19 -9.71 -6.73 6.01
CA SER A 19 -9.85 -7.00 7.44
C SER A 19 -10.89 -8.09 7.69
N ALA A 20 -10.80 -8.80 8.80
CA ALA A 20 -11.74 -9.88 9.17
C ALA A 20 -13.20 -9.39 9.30
N ASP A 21 -13.40 -8.10 9.54
CA ASP A 21 -14.72 -7.46 9.56
C ASP A 21 -15.33 -7.24 8.16
N GLY A 22 -14.64 -7.66 7.11
CA GLY A 22 -15.07 -7.55 5.72
C GLY A 22 -14.76 -6.18 5.08
N LYS A 23 -14.05 -5.28 5.77
CA LYS A 23 -13.64 -4.00 5.18
C LYS A 23 -12.36 -4.14 4.37
N ALA A 24 -12.29 -3.39 3.28
CA ALA A 24 -11.09 -3.21 2.49
C ALA A 24 -10.59 -1.78 2.63
N GLN A 25 -9.29 -1.60 2.83
CA GLN A 25 -8.66 -0.28 2.98
C GLN A 25 -7.34 -0.24 2.24
N PHE A 26 -6.93 0.95 1.80
CA PHE A 26 -5.58 1.16 1.31
C PHE A 26 -4.59 1.17 2.47
N GLY A 27 -3.43 0.59 2.24
CA GLY A 27 -2.39 0.48 3.24
C GLY A 27 -1.05 0.10 2.65
N TRP A 28 -0.10 -0.15 3.53
CA TRP A 28 1.25 -0.58 3.20
C TRP A 28 1.72 -1.61 4.22
N GLN A 29 2.70 -2.42 3.85
CA GLN A 29 3.31 -3.38 4.76
C GLN A 29 4.62 -2.81 5.28
N ASN A 30 4.79 -2.81 6.60
CA ASN A 30 6.06 -2.48 7.22
C ASN A 30 7.07 -3.62 6.91
N PRO A 31 8.18 -3.33 6.22
CA PRO A 31 9.14 -4.37 5.82
C PRO A 31 9.93 -4.95 7.00
N GLU A 32 10.03 -4.23 8.12
CA GLU A 32 10.77 -4.66 9.31
C GLU A 32 9.92 -5.58 10.20
N THR A 33 8.64 -5.25 10.36
CA THR A 33 7.74 -5.97 11.28
C THR A 33 6.75 -6.89 10.56
N GLY A 34 6.56 -6.73 9.26
CA GLY A 34 5.55 -7.41 8.46
C GLY A 34 4.12 -6.91 8.71
N ALA A 35 3.91 -5.94 9.60
CA ALA A 35 2.59 -5.43 9.95
C ALA A 35 1.99 -4.59 8.81
N PHE A 36 0.67 -4.67 8.65
CA PHE A 36 -0.06 -3.84 7.70
C PHE A 36 -0.53 -2.56 8.39
N HIS A 37 -0.31 -1.42 7.76
CA HIS A 37 -0.74 -0.11 8.24
C HIS A 37 -1.72 0.51 7.26
N ALA A 38 -2.76 1.15 7.76
CA ALA A 38 -3.70 1.89 6.94
C ALA A 38 -3.05 3.17 6.41
N GLU A 39 -3.29 3.47 5.13
CA GLU A 39 -2.79 4.69 4.49
C GLU A 39 -3.49 5.94 5.02
N ALA A 40 -4.77 5.80 5.42
CA ALA A 40 -5.59 6.91 5.87
C ALA A 40 -5.10 7.56 7.18
N ASP A 41 -4.60 6.76 8.12
CA ASP A 41 -4.25 7.21 9.46
C ASP A 41 -2.92 6.65 10.00
N GLY A 42 -2.27 5.73 9.28
CA GLY A 42 -1.03 5.08 9.71
C GLY A 42 -1.19 4.02 10.80
N ASN A 43 -2.42 3.75 11.25
CA ASN A 43 -2.67 2.77 12.30
C ASN A 43 -2.48 1.34 11.79
N VAL A 44 -2.09 0.44 12.69
CA VAL A 44 -1.94 -0.99 12.38
C VAL A 44 -3.33 -1.60 12.12
N ILE A 45 -3.44 -2.33 11.01
CA ILE A 45 -4.60 -3.16 10.68
C ILE A 45 -4.41 -4.52 11.35
N VAL A 46 -4.88 -4.64 12.59
CA VAL A 46 -4.63 -5.81 13.44
C VAL A 46 -5.31 -7.10 12.94
N ASP A 47 -6.43 -6.98 12.24
CA ASP A 47 -7.25 -8.11 11.76
C ASP A 47 -7.12 -8.33 10.25
N ALA A 48 -5.95 -8.04 9.67
CA ALA A 48 -5.70 -8.26 8.25
C ALA A 48 -5.77 -9.77 7.92
N VAL A 49 -6.71 -10.14 7.04
CA VAL A 49 -6.92 -11.53 6.59
C VAL A 49 -6.39 -11.79 5.19
N GLY A 50 -6.08 -10.73 4.44
CA GLY A 50 -5.55 -10.84 3.09
C GLY A 50 -5.11 -9.51 2.54
N VAL A 51 -4.25 -9.55 1.53
CA VAL A 51 -3.72 -8.35 0.88
C VAL A 51 -3.52 -8.60 -0.60
N VAL A 52 -3.82 -7.58 -1.40
CA VAL A 52 -3.50 -7.57 -2.84
C VAL A 52 -2.78 -6.28 -3.18
N ALA A 53 -1.75 -6.39 -4.02
CA ALA A 53 -1.07 -5.22 -4.56
C ALA A 53 -2.02 -4.48 -5.51
N TRP A 54 -2.24 -3.20 -5.25
CA TRP A 54 -2.95 -2.31 -6.17
C TRP A 54 -1.93 -1.67 -7.10
N LEU A 55 -2.03 -2.02 -8.38
CA LEU A 55 -1.30 -1.37 -9.45
C LEU A 55 -2.24 -0.41 -10.16
N ALA A 56 -2.05 0.89 -9.92
CA ALA A 56 -2.75 1.92 -10.68
C ALA A 56 -2.27 1.85 -12.15
N GLY A 57 -3.13 1.40 -13.06
CA GLY A 57 -2.82 1.44 -14.50
C GLY A 57 -2.69 2.86 -15.06
N ARG A 58 -3.13 3.89 -14.30
CA ARG A 58 -3.01 5.30 -14.64
C ARG A 58 -3.14 6.16 -13.37
N VAL A 59 -2.15 7.01 -13.10
CA VAL A 59 -2.30 8.19 -12.23
C VAL A 59 -2.93 9.29 -13.10
N HIS A 60 -3.99 9.93 -12.62
CA HIS A 60 -4.65 11.06 -13.30
C HIS A 60 -4.09 12.38 -12.82
#